data_AF-A0A918F5U5-F1
#
_entry.id   AF-A0A918F5U5-F1
#
_cell.length_a   1.000
_cell.length_b   1.000
_cell.length_c   1.000
_cell.angle_alpha   90.00
_cell.angle_beta   90.00
_cell.angle_gamma   90.00
#
_symmetry.space_group_name_H-M   'P 1'
#
loop_
_entity.id
_entity.type
_entity.pdbx_description
1 polymer ?
#
loop_
_entity_poly.entity_id
_entity_poly.type
_entity_poly.pdbx_seq_one_letter_code
_entity_poly.pdbx_strand_id
1 'polypeptide(L)'
;MLTDVVLRRVPGPRWVRHLVCTGLVGVVWAAVCSAWWGWSFSTTAPLFAELGVLPVLGVAYERGRPRTAGRVGVSWGRAAGATVGLFVLAVTGGLLATVTGLIEEYDPPKLSAEQLSGVWRDEEGAVLELLPGGRAELTRMPAQPGAEASAGFEVCDGTGTWSLDPDGEYHDRADVLVRLDTGRGTGSGCGDETAWTVAGTDRAPELFAILGPDLDAGELRVLKQRS
;
A
#
# COMPACT_ATOMS: atom_id res chain seq x y z
N MET A 1 18.61 16.81 36.27
CA MET A 1 18.66 18.23 36.72
C MET A 1 18.82 19.25 35.58
N LEU A 2 18.97 18.83 34.31
CA LEU A 2 19.10 19.73 33.15
C LEU A 2 17.82 19.92 32.32
N THR A 3 16.77 19.14 32.56
CA THR A 3 15.48 19.21 31.85
C THR A 3 14.51 20.26 32.41
N ASP A 4 14.78 20.82 33.60
CA ASP A 4 13.85 21.70 34.31
C ASP A 4 13.99 23.19 33.97
N VAL A 5 15.09 23.58 33.32
CA VAL A 5 15.41 24.99 33.05
C VAL A 5 14.78 25.47 31.73
N VAL A 6 14.65 24.60 30.73
CA VAL A 6 14.16 24.98 29.39
C VAL A 6 12.63 25.16 29.37
N LEU A 7 11.89 24.47 30.22
CA LEU A 7 10.41 24.50 30.23
C LEU A 7 9.78 25.67 31.00
N ARG A 8 10.57 26.55 31.63
CA ARG A 8 10.06 27.73 32.37
C ARG A 8 9.74 28.94 31.50
N ARG A 9 10.20 29.00 30.24
CA ARG A 9 10.06 30.20 29.38
C ARG A 9 8.84 30.23 28.47
N VAL A 10 7.97 29.22 28.49
CA VAL A 10 6.74 29.23 27.68
C VAL A 10 5.56 29.70 28.56
N PRO A 11 5.07 30.95 28.40
CA PRO A 11 3.88 31.41 29.09
C PRO A 11 2.66 30.69 28.52
N GLY A 12 1.90 30.00 29.37
CA GLY A 12 0.71 29.30 28.92
C GLY A 12 0.17 28.30 29.95
N PRO A 13 -1.12 27.95 29.87
CA PRO A 13 -1.73 26.92 30.71
C PRO A 13 -0.95 25.60 30.63
N ARG A 14 -0.88 24.85 31.75
CA ARG A 14 -0.13 23.58 31.82
C ARG A 14 -0.55 22.56 30.75
N TRP A 15 -1.82 22.55 30.32
CA TRP A 15 -2.30 21.66 29.27
C TRP A 15 -1.70 21.97 27.90
N VAL A 16 -1.46 23.25 27.58
CA VAL A 16 -0.79 23.68 26.34
C VAL A 16 0.63 23.13 26.28
N ARG A 17 1.37 23.16 27.40
CA ARG A 17 2.73 22.60 27.47
C ARG A 17 2.74 21.09 27.21
N HIS A 18 1.76 20.37 27.76
CA HIS A 18 1.66 18.93 27.52
C HIS A 18 1.37 18.61 26.05
N LEU A 19 0.48 19.37 25.40
CA LEU A 19 0.21 19.22 23.97
C LEU A 19 1.43 19.53 23.10
N VAL A 20 2.17 20.59 23.43
CA VAL A 20 3.42 20.92 22.73
C VAL A 20 4.45 19.82 22.90
N CYS A 21 4.62 19.27 24.12
CA CYS A 21 5.53 18.15 24.34
C CYS A 21 5.10 16.87 23.59
N THR A 22 3.82 16.52 23.56
CA THR A 22 3.35 15.35 22.82
C THR A 22 3.48 15.53 21.32
N GLY A 23 3.20 16.74 20.81
CA GLY A 23 3.42 17.08 19.41
C GLY A 23 4.90 16.95 19.03
N LEU A 24 5.81 17.45 19.86
CA LEU A 24 7.25 17.31 19.64
C LEU A 24 7.71 15.85 19.64
N VAL A 25 7.16 15.01 20.52
CA VAL A 25 7.45 13.57 20.52
C VAL A 25 6.95 12.90 19.23
N GLY A 26 5.74 13.24 18.77
CA GLY A 26 5.21 12.76 17.49
C GLY A 26 6.08 13.19 16.29
N VAL A 27 6.58 14.43 16.29
CA VAL A 27 7.51 14.96 15.29
C VAL A 27 8.85 14.22 15.30
N VAL A 28 9.41 13.92 16.47
CA VAL A 28 10.65 13.16 16.59
C VAL A 28 10.49 11.75 16.03
N TRP A 29 9.38 11.07 16.35
CA TRP A 29 9.10 9.75 15.80
C TRP A 29 8.85 9.76 14.30
N ALA A 30 8.16 10.77 13.77
CA ALA A 30 8.01 10.96 12.33
C ALA A 30 9.36 11.14 11.61
N ALA A 31 10.30 11.86 12.23
CA ALA A 31 11.65 12.02 11.67
C ALA A 31 12.42 10.69 11.62
N VAL A 32 12.30 9.85 12.65
CA VAL A 32 12.89 8.50 12.67
C VAL A 32 12.26 7.61 11.60
N CYS A 33 10.93 7.61 11.48
CA CYS A 33 10.23 6.82 10.47
C CYS A 33 10.58 7.26 9.05
N SER A 34 10.70 8.58 8.81
CA SER A 34 11.11 9.11 7.52
C SER A 34 12.55 8.73 7.16
N ALA A 35 13.47 8.81 8.13
CA ALA A 35 14.89 8.51 7.91
C ALA A 35 15.18 7.02 7.70
N TRP A 36 14.41 6.12 8.31
CA TRP A 36 14.67 4.68 8.25
C TRP A 36 13.78 3.91 7.27
N TRP A 37 12.54 4.34 7.06
CA TRP A 37 11.58 3.65 6.20
C TRP A 37 11.17 4.46 4.97
N GLY A 38 11.76 5.64 4.74
CA GLY A 38 11.45 6.49 3.58
C GLY A 38 10.04 7.08 3.59
N TRP A 39 9.32 6.98 4.72
CA TRP A 39 7.94 7.47 4.81
C TRP A 39 7.89 9.00 4.70
N SER A 40 6.80 9.49 4.09
CA SER A 40 6.56 10.93 3.97
C SER A 40 6.41 11.56 5.34
N PHE A 41 7.34 12.46 5.69
CA PHE A 41 7.32 13.20 6.95
C PHE A 41 6.06 14.06 7.08
N SER A 42 5.60 14.67 5.98
CA SER A 42 4.40 15.52 5.97
C SER A 42 3.13 14.74 6.30
N THR A 43 3.09 13.45 6.01
CA THR A 43 1.94 12.58 6.33
C THR A 43 2.07 11.95 7.72
N THR A 44 3.28 11.53 8.11
CA THR A 44 3.52 10.81 9.37
C THR A 44 3.55 11.70 10.61
N ALA A 45 4.05 12.93 10.49
CA ALA A 45 4.11 13.89 11.60
C ALA A 45 2.73 14.27 12.17
N PRO A 46 1.71 14.65 11.36
CA PRO A 46 0.38 14.94 11.90
C PRO A 46 -0.29 13.69 12.49
N LEU A 47 -0.15 12.52 11.85
CA LEU A 47 -0.68 11.25 12.35
C LEU A 47 -0.18 10.91 13.76
N PHE A 48 1.13 10.99 13.99
CA PHE A 48 1.70 10.74 15.31
C PHE A 48 1.42 11.85 16.32
N ALA A 49 1.32 13.10 15.88
CA ALA A 49 0.92 14.20 16.75
C ALA A 49 -0.54 14.04 17.24
N GLU A 50 -1.47 13.67 16.34
CA GLU A 50 -2.89 13.47 16.63
C GLU A 50 -3.15 12.30 17.58
N LEU A 51 -2.41 11.18 17.42
CA LEU A 51 -2.44 10.05 18.35
C LEU A 51 -2.10 10.45 19.79
N GLY A 52 -1.27 11.48 19.97
CA GLY A 52 -0.92 12.05 21.28
C GLY A 52 -1.96 13.02 21.86
N VAL A 53 -2.87 13.57 21.04
CA VAL A 53 -3.84 14.59 21.48
C VAL A 53 -4.97 13.99 22.32
N LEU A 54 -5.54 12.87 21.89
CA LEU A 54 -6.63 12.18 22.59
C LEU A 54 -6.31 11.83 24.06
N PRO A 55 -5.15 11.20 24.38
CA PRO A 55 -4.81 10.91 25.77
C PRO A 55 -4.56 12.18 26.60
N VAL A 56 -4.03 13.26 26.01
CA VAL A 56 -3.83 14.53 26.73
C VAL A 56 -5.15 15.24 27.02
N LEU A 57 -6.10 15.22 26.08
CA LEU A 57 -7.45 15.76 26.29
C LEU A 57 -8.24 14.94 27.31
N GLY A 58 -8.14 13.60 27.29
CA GLY A 58 -8.72 12.73 28.31
C GLY A 58 -8.19 13.05 29.71
N VAL A 59 -6.90 13.34 29.84
CA VAL A 59 -6.31 13.83 31.10
C VAL A 59 -6.88 15.19 31.50
N ALA A 60 -6.97 16.15 30.58
CA ALA A 60 -7.49 17.48 30.88
C ALA A 60 -8.97 17.44 31.35
N TYR A 61 -9.78 16.60 30.72
CA TYR A 61 -11.19 16.38 31.06
C TYR A 61 -11.35 15.82 32.48
N GLU A 62 -10.61 14.76 32.84
CA GLU A 62 -10.67 14.18 34.19
C GLU A 62 -10.11 15.13 35.27
N ARG A 63 -9.18 16.03 34.93
CA ARG A 63 -8.66 17.01 35.90
C ARG A 63 -9.67 18.10 36.28
N GLY A 64 -10.71 18.34 35.47
CA GLY A 64 -11.79 19.30 35.73
C GLY A 64 -12.89 18.78 36.66
N ARG A 65 -12.87 17.49 37.01
CA ARG A 65 -13.84 16.85 37.90
C ARG A 65 -13.44 17.03 39.37
N PRO A 66 -14.37 17.33 40.30
CA PRO A 66 -14.07 17.48 41.73
C PRO A 66 -13.48 16.18 42.29
N ARG A 67 -12.26 16.25 42.83
CA ARG A 67 -11.45 15.09 43.25
C ARG A 67 -11.77 14.65 44.68
N THR A 68 -12.10 13.37 44.86
CA THR A 68 -11.88 12.66 46.12
C THR A 68 -10.39 12.32 46.25
N ALA A 69 -9.72 12.93 47.22
CA ALA A 69 -8.29 12.83 47.45
C ALA A 69 -7.87 11.39 47.81
N GLY A 70 -6.92 10.82 47.06
CA GLY A 70 -6.24 9.56 47.41
C GLY A 70 -6.00 8.59 46.25
N ARG A 71 -6.82 8.60 45.19
CA ARG A 71 -6.78 7.56 44.13
C ARG A 71 -6.04 7.94 42.84
N VAL A 72 -5.69 9.21 42.67
CA VAL A 72 -5.26 9.79 41.37
C VAL A 72 -3.79 9.48 41.01
N GLY A 73 -2.90 9.36 41.99
CA GLY A 73 -1.47 9.06 41.73
C GLY A 73 -1.23 7.62 41.28
N VAL A 74 -1.95 6.68 41.89
CA VAL A 74 -1.87 5.24 41.57
C VAL A 74 -2.51 4.94 40.21
N SER A 75 -3.62 5.60 39.87
CA SER A 75 -4.27 5.43 38.56
C SER A 75 -3.42 5.97 37.41
N TRP A 76 -2.62 7.02 37.63
CA TRP A 76 -1.76 7.61 36.60
C TRP A 76 -0.55 6.74 36.26
N GLY A 77 0.14 6.20 37.28
CA GLY A 77 1.23 5.23 37.06
C GLY A 77 0.73 3.94 36.40
N ARG A 78 -0.47 3.49 36.75
CA ARG A 78 -1.12 2.34 36.10
C ARG A 78 -1.52 2.61 34.66
N ALA A 79 -2.06 3.79 34.35
CA ALA A 79 -2.43 4.16 32.98
C ALA A 79 -1.21 4.35 32.08
N ALA A 80 -0.18 5.07 32.55
CA ALA A 80 1.07 5.24 31.81
C ALA A 80 1.80 3.89 31.60
N GLY A 81 1.84 3.06 32.65
CA GLY A 81 2.37 1.69 32.56
C GLY A 81 1.56 0.81 31.61
N ALA A 82 0.23 0.94 31.60
CA ALA A 82 -0.63 0.21 30.68
C ALA A 82 -0.41 0.64 29.22
N THR A 83 -0.26 1.94 28.94
CA THR A 83 0.02 2.44 27.58
C THR A 83 1.37 1.95 27.07
N VAL A 84 2.42 2.04 27.89
CA VAL A 84 3.76 1.51 27.53
C VAL A 84 3.69 -0.02 27.36
N GLY A 85 2.99 -0.72 28.24
CA GLY A 85 2.77 -2.15 28.15
C GLY A 85 2.04 -2.56 26.86
N LEU A 86 0.97 -1.85 26.49
CA LEU A 86 0.25 -2.07 25.23
C LEU A 86 1.12 -1.79 24.01
N PHE A 87 1.91 -0.72 24.02
CA PHE A 87 2.83 -0.41 22.93
C PHE A 87 3.89 -1.50 22.78
N VAL A 88 4.53 -1.92 23.88
CA VAL A 88 5.50 -3.02 23.86
C VAL A 88 4.83 -4.31 23.39
N LEU A 89 3.63 -4.64 23.87
CA LEU A 89 2.92 -5.84 23.43
C LEU A 89 2.56 -5.79 21.94
N ALA A 90 2.13 -4.63 21.42
CA ALA A 90 1.79 -4.46 20.01
C ALA A 90 3.03 -4.58 19.11
N VAL A 91 4.13 -3.91 19.46
CA VAL A 91 5.39 -3.97 18.70
C VAL A 91 6.02 -5.36 18.79
N THR A 92 6.17 -5.91 20.00
CA THR A 92 6.76 -7.25 20.17
C THR A 92 5.87 -8.32 19.56
N GLY A 93 4.54 -8.20 19.71
CA GLY A 93 3.58 -9.11 19.10
C GLY A 93 3.59 -9.03 17.58
N GLY A 94 3.65 -7.83 17.00
CA GLY A 94 3.79 -7.63 15.56
C GLY A 94 5.11 -8.20 15.02
N LEU A 95 6.23 -7.89 15.68
CA LEU A 95 7.55 -8.40 15.28
C LEU A 95 7.62 -9.92 15.39
N LEU A 96 7.13 -10.49 16.50
CA LEU A 96 7.04 -11.94 16.66
C LEU A 96 6.14 -12.54 15.59
N ALA A 97 4.98 -11.95 15.31
CA ALA A 97 4.09 -12.41 14.25
C ALA A 97 4.75 -12.41 12.88
N THR A 98 5.58 -11.41 12.54
CA THR A 98 6.36 -11.41 11.29
C THR A 98 7.46 -12.48 11.31
N VAL A 99 8.27 -12.57 12.37
CA VAL A 99 9.39 -13.53 12.46
C VAL A 99 8.90 -14.98 12.51
N THR A 100 7.77 -15.24 13.15
CA THR A 100 7.17 -16.58 13.20
C THR A 100 6.37 -16.92 11.94
N GLY A 101 6.28 -16.02 10.96
CA GLY A 101 5.46 -16.21 9.76
C GLY A 101 3.96 -16.26 10.04
N LEU A 102 3.49 -15.72 11.18
CA LEU A 102 2.06 -15.58 11.45
C LEU A 102 1.46 -14.46 10.58
N ILE A 103 2.27 -13.44 10.25
CA ILE A 103 2.02 -12.52 9.14
C ILE A 103 2.90 -13.02 7.99
N GLU A 104 2.34 -13.86 7.13
CA GLU A 104 3.02 -14.30 5.92
C GLU A 104 3.18 -13.09 4.99
N GLU A 105 4.44 -12.78 4.65
CA GLU A 105 4.74 -11.85 3.58
C GLU A 105 4.26 -12.45 2.27
N TYR A 106 3.56 -11.66 1.45
CA TYR A 106 3.00 -12.14 0.20
C TYR A 106 4.14 -12.55 -0.76
N ASP A 107 4.19 -13.84 -1.11
CA ASP A 107 5.08 -14.38 -2.15
C ASP A 107 4.28 -14.48 -3.47
N PRO A 108 4.60 -13.67 -4.50
CA PRO A 108 3.91 -13.74 -5.79
C PRO A 108 4.06 -15.12 -6.45
N PRO A 109 3.06 -15.59 -7.21
CA PRO A 109 3.14 -16.89 -7.85
C PRO A 109 4.23 -16.91 -8.93
N LYS A 110 5.06 -17.96 -8.90
CA LYS A 110 6.18 -18.15 -9.83
C LYS A 110 5.75 -19.12 -10.92
N LEU A 111 5.11 -18.57 -11.95
CA LEU A 111 4.58 -19.35 -13.07
C LEU A 111 5.60 -19.47 -14.20
N SER A 112 5.74 -20.66 -14.77
CA SER A 112 6.43 -20.86 -16.04
C SER A 112 5.59 -20.34 -17.21
N ALA A 113 6.23 -20.12 -18.36
CA ALA A 113 5.53 -19.77 -19.60
C ALA A 113 4.46 -20.81 -19.98
N GLU A 114 4.69 -22.10 -19.67
CA GLU A 114 3.72 -23.17 -19.91
C GLU A 114 2.50 -23.03 -18.99
N GLN A 115 2.71 -22.67 -17.72
CA GLN A 115 1.62 -22.45 -16.76
C GLN A 115 0.83 -21.17 -17.06
N LEU A 116 1.48 -20.16 -17.65
CA LEU A 116 0.81 -18.93 -18.10
C LEU A 116 -0.02 -19.16 -19.38
N SER A 117 0.36 -20.14 -20.19
CA SER A 117 -0.42 -20.48 -21.38
C SER A 117 -1.84 -20.93 -21.01
N GLY A 118 -2.83 -20.51 -21.79
CA GLY A 118 -4.24 -20.74 -21.50
C GLY A 118 -5.08 -19.48 -21.66
N VAL A 119 -6.31 -19.54 -21.16
CA VAL A 119 -7.31 -18.48 -21.37
C VAL A 119 -7.54 -17.68 -20.09
N TRP A 120 -7.30 -16.39 -20.20
CA TRP A 120 -7.45 -15.38 -19.17
C TRP A 120 -8.66 -14.49 -19.48
N ARG A 121 -9.46 -14.17 -18.47
CA ARG A 121 -10.68 -13.37 -18.65
C ARG A 121 -10.85 -12.34 -17.54
N ASP A 122 -11.33 -11.15 -17.88
CA ASP A 122 -11.87 -10.21 -16.89
C ASP A 122 -13.38 -10.44 -16.68
N GLU A 123 -13.97 -9.64 -15.79
CA GLU A 123 -15.40 -9.69 -15.47
C GLU A 123 -16.24 -8.94 -16.51
N GLU A 124 -15.64 -8.03 -17.28
CA GLU A 124 -16.27 -7.28 -18.38
C GLU A 124 -16.28 -8.07 -19.71
N GLY A 125 -15.71 -9.27 -19.71
CA GLY A 125 -15.69 -10.26 -20.79
C GLY A 125 -14.60 -10.06 -21.86
N ALA A 126 -13.53 -9.34 -21.54
CA ALA A 126 -12.26 -9.42 -22.26
C ALA A 126 -11.68 -10.83 -22.14
N VAL A 127 -11.01 -11.28 -23.20
CA VAL A 127 -10.40 -12.60 -23.26
C VAL A 127 -9.00 -12.48 -23.86
N LEU A 128 -8.02 -12.95 -23.12
CA LEU A 128 -6.64 -13.10 -23.54
C LEU A 128 -6.30 -14.59 -23.57
N GLU A 129 -6.05 -15.13 -24.76
CA GLU A 129 -5.55 -16.50 -24.92
C GLU A 129 -4.06 -16.46 -25.20
N LEU A 130 -3.27 -16.96 -24.26
CA LEU A 130 -1.82 -17.08 -24.36
C LEU A 130 -1.50 -18.48 -24.88
N LEU A 131 -1.11 -18.59 -26.15
CA LEU A 131 -0.75 -19.86 -26.75
C LEU A 131 0.71 -20.22 -26.46
N PRO A 132 1.02 -21.53 -26.37
CA PRO A 132 2.40 -21.99 -26.34
C PRO A 132 3.19 -21.45 -27.54
N GLY A 133 4.46 -21.08 -27.31
CA GLY A 133 5.32 -20.52 -28.35
C GLY A 133 5.18 -19.01 -28.57
N GLY A 134 4.49 -18.30 -27.67
CA GLY A 134 4.51 -16.84 -27.61
C GLY A 134 3.52 -16.15 -28.55
N ARG A 135 2.47 -16.86 -29.01
CA ARG A 135 1.36 -16.24 -29.76
C ARG A 135 0.21 -15.90 -28.82
N ALA A 136 -0.41 -14.74 -29.00
CA ALA A 136 -1.55 -14.28 -28.22
C ALA A 136 -2.78 -14.05 -29.11
N GLU A 137 -3.97 -14.36 -28.61
CA GLU A 137 -5.24 -13.97 -29.21
C GLU A 137 -6.04 -13.12 -28.22
N LEU A 138 -6.50 -11.97 -28.70
CA LEU A 138 -7.09 -10.91 -27.90
C LEU A 138 -8.53 -10.68 -28.38
N THR A 139 -9.48 -10.71 -27.45
CA THR A 139 -10.88 -10.32 -27.69
C THR A 139 -11.29 -9.29 -26.67
N ARG A 140 -11.70 -8.10 -27.13
CA ARG A 140 -12.04 -6.92 -26.32
C ARG A 140 -11.02 -6.63 -25.22
N MET A 141 -9.74 -6.85 -25.51
CA MET A 141 -8.68 -6.71 -24.52
C MET A 141 -8.38 -5.24 -24.27
N PRO A 142 -8.43 -4.79 -23.01
CA PRO A 142 -8.00 -3.44 -22.67
C PRO A 142 -6.47 -3.38 -22.81
N ALA A 143 -5.97 -2.33 -23.46
CA ALA A 143 -4.56 -2.12 -23.72
C ALA A 143 -4.16 -0.69 -23.35
N GLN A 144 -2.85 -0.48 -23.15
CA GLN A 144 -2.30 0.82 -22.84
C GLN A 144 -2.70 1.82 -23.94
N PRO A 145 -3.25 2.99 -23.59
CA PRO A 145 -3.53 4.03 -24.57
C PRO A 145 -2.23 4.48 -25.25
N GLY A 146 -2.30 4.73 -26.55
CA GLY A 146 -1.17 5.32 -27.27
C GLY A 146 -0.86 6.72 -26.72
N ALA A 147 0.38 7.20 -26.91
CA ALA A 147 0.88 8.43 -26.28
C ALA A 147 0.03 9.70 -26.53
N GLU A 148 -0.78 9.74 -27.58
CA GLU A 148 -1.66 10.87 -27.92
C GLU A 148 -3.12 10.68 -27.48
N ALA A 149 -3.48 9.54 -26.87
CA ALA A 149 -4.85 9.23 -26.51
C ALA A 149 -5.27 9.92 -25.21
N SER A 150 -6.49 10.46 -25.20
CA SER A 150 -7.12 11.09 -24.03
C SER A 150 -8.00 10.12 -23.23
N ALA A 151 -8.14 8.88 -23.69
CA ALA A 151 -8.94 7.84 -23.04
C ALA A 151 -8.11 7.14 -21.94
N GLY A 152 -8.80 6.54 -20.97
CA GLY A 152 -8.15 5.75 -19.91
C GLY A 152 -7.48 4.48 -20.46
N PHE A 153 -8.10 3.83 -21.45
CA PHE A 153 -7.54 2.66 -22.13
C PHE A 153 -8.16 2.48 -23.51
N GLU A 154 -7.53 1.67 -24.34
CA GLU A 154 -8.05 1.24 -25.65
C GLU A 154 -8.54 -0.20 -25.59
N VAL A 155 -9.56 -0.54 -26.38
CA VAL A 155 -10.08 -1.91 -26.47
C VAL A 155 -9.66 -2.50 -27.80
N CYS A 156 -8.98 -3.64 -27.75
CA CYS A 156 -8.32 -4.27 -28.88
C CYS A 156 -8.81 -5.70 -29.13
N ASP A 157 -8.91 -6.05 -30.42
CA ASP A 157 -9.29 -7.36 -30.92
C ASP A 157 -8.29 -7.81 -31.98
N GLY A 158 -7.77 -9.03 -31.89
CA GLY A 158 -6.91 -9.60 -32.92
C GLY A 158 -5.91 -10.63 -32.41
N THR A 159 -4.78 -10.73 -33.09
CA THR A 159 -3.70 -11.66 -32.78
C THR A 159 -2.36 -10.94 -32.65
N GLY A 160 -1.49 -11.47 -31.82
CA GLY A 160 -0.19 -10.90 -31.58
C GLY A 160 0.78 -11.89 -30.95
N THR A 161 1.76 -11.34 -30.26
CA THR A 161 2.77 -12.09 -29.52
C THR A 161 2.73 -11.78 -28.05
N TRP A 162 3.18 -12.74 -27.24
CA TRP A 162 3.46 -12.52 -25.84
C TRP A 162 4.81 -13.10 -25.43
N SER A 163 5.40 -12.53 -24.39
CA SER A 163 6.59 -13.04 -23.72
C SER A 163 6.50 -12.84 -22.21
N LEU A 164 7.21 -13.69 -21.47
CA LEU A 164 7.37 -13.55 -20.03
C LEU A 164 8.64 -12.74 -19.75
N ASP A 165 8.49 -11.65 -19.01
CA ASP A 165 9.58 -10.89 -18.42
C ASP A 165 9.69 -11.24 -16.93
N PRO A 166 10.73 -11.97 -16.49
CA PRO A 166 10.90 -12.33 -15.09
C PRO A 166 11.27 -11.13 -14.21
N ASP A 167 11.77 -10.04 -14.79
CA ASP A 167 12.27 -8.86 -14.09
C ASP A 167 11.31 -7.66 -14.30
N GLY A 168 10.01 -7.91 -14.12
CA GLY A 168 8.93 -6.95 -14.38
C GLY A 168 9.04 -5.64 -13.58
N GLU A 169 8.16 -4.68 -13.91
CA GLU A 169 8.18 -3.33 -13.34
C GLU A 169 8.07 -3.33 -11.82
N TYR A 170 7.25 -4.23 -11.27
CA TYR A 170 7.12 -4.45 -9.85
C TYR A 170 8.13 -5.49 -9.39
N HIS A 171 9.21 -5.04 -8.76
CA HIS A 171 10.26 -5.90 -8.18
C HIS A 171 9.67 -7.11 -7.46
N ASP A 172 10.21 -8.30 -7.79
CA ASP A 172 9.79 -9.64 -7.37
C ASP A 172 8.55 -10.22 -8.08
N ARG A 173 8.02 -9.56 -9.12
CA ARG A 173 6.93 -10.06 -9.96
C ARG A 173 7.33 -10.13 -11.43
N ALA A 174 6.88 -11.18 -12.09
CA ALA A 174 7.05 -11.31 -13.53
C ALA A 174 5.92 -10.57 -14.26
N ASP A 175 6.21 -10.03 -15.44
CA ASP A 175 5.25 -9.42 -16.35
C ASP A 175 5.03 -10.30 -17.57
N VAL A 176 3.79 -10.34 -18.06
CA VAL A 176 3.42 -10.88 -19.37
C VAL A 176 3.31 -9.70 -20.32
N LEU A 177 4.30 -9.56 -21.19
CA LEU A 177 4.35 -8.54 -22.23
C LEU A 177 3.50 -9.01 -23.41
N VAL A 178 2.47 -8.27 -23.77
CA VAL A 178 1.57 -8.60 -24.88
C VAL A 178 1.61 -7.47 -25.91
N ARG A 179 1.85 -7.82 -27.17
CA ARG A 179 1.83 -6.88 -28.30
C ARG A 179 0.95 -7.43 -29.41
N LEU A 180 0.02 -6.62 -29.91
CA LEU A 180 -0.81 -6.99 -31.05
C LEU A 180 -0.03 -6.79 -32.36
N ASP A 181 -0.01 -7.81 -33.21
CA ASP A 181 0.62 -7.71 -34.54
C ASP A 181 -0.43 -7.42 -35.62
N THR A 182 -1.61 -8.04 -35.50
CA THR A 182 -2.72 -7.83 -36.44
C THR A 182 -4.03 -7.75 -35.69
N GLY A 183 -4.84 -6.75 -36.02
CA GLY A 183 -6.11 -6.57 -35.33
C GLY A 183 -6.73 -5.20 -35.57
N ARG A 184 -7.72 -4.89 -34.75
CA ARG A 184 -8.41 -3.60 -34.72
C ARG A 184 -8.63 -3.21 -33.26
N GLY A 185 -8.89 -1.94 -33.04
CA GLY A 185 -9.37 -1.48 -31.75
C GLY A 185 -9.92 -0.07 -31.83
N THR A 186 -10.21 0.48 -30.66
CA THR A 186 -10.83 1.81 -30.53
C THR A 186 -9.86 2.97 -30.79
N GLY A 187 -8.55 2.70 -30.81
CA GLY A 187 -7.51 3.72 -31.02
C GLY A 187 -6.17 3.14 -31.46
N SER A 188 -5.15 4.00 -31.52
CA SER A 188 -3.83 3.66 -32.08
C SER A 188 -2.94 2.84 -31.14
N GLY A 189 -3.26 2.79 -29.84
CA GLY A 189 -2.46 2.08 -28.83
C GLY A 189 -2.50 0.55 -28.94
N CYS A 190 -3.40 -0.01 -29.74
CA CYS A 190 -3.54 -1.46 -29.84
C CYS A 190 -2.29 -2.19 -30.36
N GLY A 191 -1.41 -1.51 -31.11
CA GLY A 191 -0.14 -2.09 -31.56
C GLY A 191 1.02 -1.94 -30.56
N ASP A 192 0.82 -1.18 -29.49
CA ASP A 192 1.83 -0.97 -28.45
C ASP A 192 1.89 -2.18 -27.52
N GLU A 193 3.04 -2.36 -26.87
CA GLU A 193 3.22 -3.42 -25.88
C GLU A 193 2.50 -3.04 -24.58
N THR A 194 1.71 -3.97 -24.05
CA THR A 194 1.04 -3.82 -22.74
C THR A 194 1.60 -4.87 -21.78
N ALA A 195 2.13 -4.41 -20.65
CA ALA A 195 2.63 -5.27 -19.57
C ALA A 195 1.49 -5.68 -18.64
N TRP A 196 1.39 -6.98 -18.37
CA TRP A 196 0.44 -7.57 -17.44
C TRP A 196 1.18 -8.27 -16.31
N THR A 197 1.17 -7.70 -15.11
CA THR A 197 1.91 -8.23 -13.97
C THR A 197 1.22 -9.45 -13.36
N VAL A 198 2.01 -10.48 -13.06
CA VAL A 198 1.58 -11.71 -12.40
C VAL A 198 1.28 -11.45 -10.92
N ALA A 199 0.09 -11.86 -10.48
CA ALA A 199 -0.40 -11.75 -9.11
C ALA A 199 -1.26 -12.95 -8.71
N GLY A 200 -1.90 -12.85 -7.55
CA GLY A 200 -2.77 -13.91 -7.01
C GLY A 200 -1.98 -14.93 -6.20
N THR A 201 -2.30 -16.20 -6.39
CA THR A 201 -1.62 -17.32 -5.69
C THR A 201 -1.29 -18.43 -6.67
N ASP A 202 -0.43 -19.36 -6.29
CA ASP A 202 -0.10 -20.53 -7.13
C ASP A 202 -1.34 -21.33 -7.57
N ARG A 203 -2.43 -21.28 -6.79
CA ARG A 203 -3.69 -22.00 -7.10
C ARG A 203 -4.72 -21.16 -7.85
N ALA A 204 -4.59 -19.85 -7.79
CA ALA A 204 -5.50 -18.90 -8.40
C ALA A 204 -4.68 -17.70 -8.87
N PRO A 205 -3.91 -17.87 -9.96
CA PRO A 205 -3.10 -16.79 -10.47
C PRO A 205 -3.96 -15.78 -11.21
N GLU A 206 -3.49 -14.55 -11.19
CA GLU A 206 -4.13 -13.39 -11.80
C GLU A 206 -3.10 -12.61 -12.61
N LEU A 207 -3.56 -11.94 -13.66
CA LEU A 207 -2.79 -10.94 -14.38
C LEU A 207 -3.45 -9.59 -14.16
N PHE A 208 -2.70 -8.57 -13.78
CA PHE A 208 -3.24 -7.23 -13.65
C PHE A 208 -2.44 -6.20 -14.43
N ALA A 209 -3.11 -5.13 -14.83
CA ALA A 209 -2.49 -3.97 -15.44
C ALA A 209 -3.19 -2.71 -14.93
N ILE A 210 -2.42 -1.63 -14.73
CA ILE A 210 -2.96 -0.30 -14.45
C ILE A 210 -2.89 0.47 -15.77
N LEU A 211 -4.05 0.69 -16.40
CA LEU A 211 -4.12 1.29 -17.72
C LEU A 211 -4.54 2.74 -17.62
N GLY A 212 -3.74 3.62 -18.23
CA GLY A 212 -4.01 5.05 -18.14
C GLY A 212 -2.85 5.89 -18.66
N PRO A 213 -3.10 7.14 -19.05
CA PRO A 213 -2.03 8.08 -19.35
C PRO A 213 -1.16 8.43 -18.13
N ASP A 214 -1.65 8.16 -16.92
CA ASP A 214 -0.96 8.35 -15.64
C ASP A 214 -1.09 7.07 -14.81
N LEU A 215 0.04 6.48 -14.40
CA LEU A 215 0.08 5.25 -13.59
C LEU A 215 -0.54 5.45 -12.20
N ASP A 216 -0.52 6.67 -11.67
CA ASP A 216 -1.10 7.00 -10.36
C ASP A 216 -2.63 7.22 -10.42
N ALA A 217 -3.20 7.34 -11.62
CA ALA A 217 -4.62 7.57 -11.87
C ALA A 217 -5.23 6.58 -12.88
N GLY A 218 -4.50 5.51 -13.22
CA GLY A 218 -4.93 4.51 -14.18
C GLY A 218 -6.05 3.61 -13.63
N GLU A 219 -6.78 2.98 -14.54
CA GLU A 219 -7.80 2.00 -14.23
C GLU A 219 -7.15 0.62 -14.04
N LEU A 220 -7.38 0.01 -12.88
CA LEU A 220 -6.95 -1.35 -12.60
C LEU A 220 -7.80 -2.35 -13.39
N ARG A 221 -7.15 -3.17 -14.21
CA ARG A 221 -7.75 -4.31 -14.90
C ARG A 221 -7.15 -5.60 -14.37
N VAL A 222 -7.99 -6.63 -14.19
CA VAL A 222 -7.57 -7.94 -13.68
C VAL A 222 -8.13 -9.04 -14.55
N LEU A 223 -7.28 -9.96 -14.97
CA LEU A 223 -7.63 -11.18 -15.68
C LEU A 223 -7.40 -12.38 -14.75
N LYS A 224 -8.36 -13.30 -14.75
CA LYS A 224 -8.28 -14.56 -14.01
C LYS A 224 -8.08 -15.71 -14.99
N GLN A 225 -7.21 -16.64 -14.64
CA GLN A 225 -7.03 -17.86 -15.43
C GLN A 225 -8.25 -18.77 -15.25
N ARG A 226 -8.87 -19.19 -16.35
CA ARG A 226 -9.91 -20.21 -16.30
C ARG A 226 -9.29 -21.58 -16.57
N SER A 227 -9.43 -22.48 -15.61
CA SER A 227 -9.15 -23.92 -15.80
C SER A 227 -10.24 -24.62 -16.61
#